data_AF-A0A2P2LYS6-F1
#
_entry.id   AF-A0A2P2LYS6-F1
#
_cell.length_a   1.000
_cell.length_b   1.000
_cell.length_c   1.000
_cell.angle_alpha   90.00
_cell.angle_beta   90.00
_cell.angle_gamma   90.00
#
_symmetry.space_group_name_H-M   'P 1'
#
loop_
_entity.id
_entity.type
_entity.pdbx_description
1 polymer ?
#
loop_
_entity_poly.entity_id
_entity_poly.type
_entity_poly.pdbx_seq_one_letter_code
_entity_poly.pdbx_strand_id
1 'polypeptide(L)'
;MSQNGKLMPNLDQQSTKVLNLTVLQRIDPFVEEILITAAHVTFYEFNIDLSQWSRKDVEGSLFVVKRNAQPRFQFIVMNRRNTDNLVEDLLGDFEFEIQVPYLLYRNAAQEVNGIWFYNARECEEVANLFSRILSAYSKVPQKSKVPPAKR
;
A
#
# COMPACT_ATOMS: atom_id res chain seq x y z
N MET A 1 -21.92 7.00 35.67
CA MET A 1 -21.03 7.55 34.62
C MET A 1 -20.87 6.48 33.55
N SER A 2 -21.26 6.79 32.31
CA SER A 2 -21.40 5.82 31.22
C SER A 2 -20.04 5.29 30.77
N GLN A 3 -19.81 3.98 30.89
CA GLN A 3 -18.71 3.33 30.19
C GLN A 3 -19.15 3.05 28.75
N ASN A 4 -18.83 3.95 27.83
CA ASN A 4 -18.82 3.64 26.41
C ASN A 4 -17.61 2.74 26.12
N GLY A 5 -17.69 1.48 26.55
CA GLY A 5 -16.83 0.43 26.00
C GLY A 5 -17.18 0.31 24.52
N LYS A 6 -16.25 0.72 23.64
CA LYS A 6 -16.35 0.41 22.21
C LYS A 6 -16.59 -1.09 22.09
N LEU A 7 -17.82 -1.48 21.73
CA LEU A 7 -18.16 -2.84 21.35
C LEU A 7 -17.31 -3.14 20.12
N MET A 8 -16.14 -3.76 20.30
CA MET A 8 -15.48 -4.45 19.21
C MET A 8 -16.24 -5.75 19.04
N PRO A 9 -17.03 -5.93 17.96
CA PRO A 9 -17.62 -7.23 17.71
C PRO A 9 -16.47 -8.24 17.59
N ASN A 10 -16.56 -9.34 18.34
CA ASN A 10 -15.62 -10.46 18.24
C ASN A 10 -15.90 -11.18 16.92
N LEU A 11 -15.48 -10.57 15.82
CA LEU A 11 -15.55 -11.13 14.49
C LEU A 11 -14.41 -12.12 14.35
N ASP A 12 -14.71 -13.30 13.81
CA ASP A 12 -13.65 -14.21 13.41
C ASP A 12 -12.79 -13.59 12.28
N GLN A 13 -11.60 -14.15 12.07
CA GLN A 13 -10.66 -13.65 11.07
C GLN A 13 -11.26 -13.68 9.66
N GLN A 14 -12.11 -14.66 9.37
CA GLN A 14 -12.73 -14.80 8.06
C GLN A 14 -13.74 -13.69 7.79
N SER A 15 -14.60 -13.37 8.75
CA SER A 15 -15.56 -12.28 8.67
C SER A 15 -14.85 -10.94 8.50
N THR A 16 -13.75 -10.74 9.25
CA THR A 16 -12.93 -9.52 9.13
C THR A 16 -12.34 -9.39 7.72
N LYS A 17 -11.81 -10.47 7.14
CA LYS A 17 -11.29 -10.47 5.76
C LYS A 17 -12.38 -10.15 4.73
N VAL A 18 -13.56 -10.76 4.86
CA VAL A 18 -14.70 -10.51 3.94
C VAL A 18 -15.15 -9.04 4.02
N LEU A 19 -15.24 -8.49 5.22
CA LEU A 19 -15.61 -7.09 5.42
C LEU A 19 -14.56 -6.14 4.82
N ASN A 20 -13.28 -6.37 5.11
CA ASN A 20 -12.20 -5.55 4.55
C ASN A 20 -12.21 -5.60 3.02
N LEU A 21 -12.37 -6.79 2.42
CA LEU A 21 -12.46 -6.93 0.97
C LEU A 21 -13.67 -6.18 0.40
N THR A 22 -14.83 -6.30 1.06
CA THR A 22 -16.06 -5.59 0.65
C THR A 22 -15.86 -4.07 0.69
N VAL A 23 -15.16 -3.55 1.70
CA VAL A 23 -14.85 -2.12 1.81
C VAL A 23 -13.91 -1.68 0.68
N LEU A 24 -12.85 -2.45 0.42
CA LEU A 24 -11.92 -2.14 -0.67
C LEU A 24 -12.59 -2.21 -2.05
N GLN A 25 -13.49 -3.16 -2.27
CA GLN A 25 -14.25 -3.30 -3.53
C GLN A 25 -15.22 -2.14 -3.79
N ARG A 26 -15.63 -1.40 -2.75
CA ARG A 26 -16.40 -0.14 -2.94
C ARG A 26 -15.52 1.00 -3.45
N ILE A 27 -14.23 0.98 -3.13
CA ILE A 27 -13.24 1.97 -3.57
C ILE A 27 -12.75 1.60 -4.97
N ASP A 28 -12.42 0.32 -5.19
CA ASP A 28 -11.99 -0.22 -6.46
C ASP A 28 -12.65 -1.59 -6.74
N PRO A 29 -13.65 -1.65 -7.64
CA PRO A 29 -14.36 -2.89 -7.98
C PRO A 29 -13.47 -3.99 -8.57
N PHE A 30 -12.27 -3.67 -9.03
CA PHE A 30 -11.35 -4.65 -9.62
C PHE A 30 -10.51 -5.40 -8.58
N VAL A 31 -10.59 -5.02 -7.30
CA VAL A 31 -9.91 -5.75 -6.21
C VAL A 31 -10.47 -7.18 -6.11
N GLU A 32 -9.61 -8.15 -6.43
CA GLU A 32 -9.91 -9.58 -6.44
C GLU A 32 -9.61 -10.21 -5.08
N GLU A 33 -8.48 -9.83 -4.46
CA GLU A 33 -7.95 -10.51 -3.27
C GLU A 33 -7.08 -9.56 -2.43
N ILE A 34 -7.17 -9.67 -1.10
CA ILE A 34 -6.22 -9.06 -0.15
C ILE A 34 -5.09 -10.06 0.12
N LEU A 35 -3.87 -9.72 -0.26
CA LEU A 35 -2.69 -10.58 -0.12
C LEU A 35 -2.07 -10.49 1.29
N ILE A 36 -2.01 -9.28 1.86
CA ILE A 36 -1.57 -9.04 3.24
C ILE A 36 -2.16 -7.73 3.77
N THR A 37 -2.22 -7.60 5.10
CA THR A 37 -2.68 -6.39 5.79
C THR A 37 -1.68 -6.02 6.87
N ALA A 38 -1.40 -4.72 7.02
CA ALA A 38 -0.72 -4.16 8.18
C ALA A 38 -1.68 -3.23 8.93
N ALA A 39 -1.76 -3.38 10.25
CA ALA A 39 -2.82 -2.75 11.04
C ALA A 39 -2.69 -1.23 11.10
N HIS A 40 -1.46 -0.72 11.19
CA HIS A 40 -1.16 0.70 11.33
C HIS A 40 0.19 1.09 10.73
N VAL A 41 0.12 1.99 9.75
CA VAL A 41 1.27 2.63 9.11
C VAL A 41 1.14 4.16 9.10
N THR A 42 2.27 4.86 9.01
CA THR A 42 2.35 6.31 8.82
C THR A 42 3.30 6.63 7.68
N PHE A 43 2.91 7.55 6.80
CA PHE A 43 3.71 7.90 5.62
C PHE A 43 4.53 9.16 5.80
N TYR A 44 5.69 9.14 5.17
CA TYR A 44 6.66 10.22 5.06
C TYR A 44 7.04 10.39 3.60
N GLU A 45 7.43 11.61 3.23
CA GLU A 45 8.02 11.94 1.95
C GLU A 45 9.38 12.58 2.18
N PHE A 46 10.32 12.33 1.27
CA PHE A 46 11.63 12.93 1.31
C PHE A 46 11.70 14.06 0.28
N ASN A 47 11.89 15.28 0.76
CA ASN A 47 12.18 16.42 -0.09
C ASN A 47 13.65 16.38 -0.50
N ILE A 48 13.91 16.18 -1.79
CA ILE A 48 15.27 16.03 -2.34
C ILE A 48 16.05 17.34 -2.22
N ASP A 49 15.42 18.48 -2.53
CA ASP A 49 16.07 19.80 -2.54
C ASP A 49 16.54 20.21 -1.13
N LEU A 50 15.72 19.91 -0.12
CA LEU A 50 16.04 20.21 1.29
C LEU A 50 16.77 19.07 2.00
N SER A 51 16.86 17.89 1.36
CA SER A 51 17.39 16.66 1.95
C SER A 51 16.76 16.33 3.31
N GLN A 52 15.43 16.46 3.40
CA GLN A 52 14.69 16.30 4.66
C GLN A 52 13.43 15.46 4.47
N TRP A 53 13.11 14.69 5.50
CA TRP A 53 11.87 13.94 5.61
C TRP A 53 10.77 14.80 6.25
N SER A 54 9.58 14.79 5.65
CA SER A 54 8.36 15.35 6.21
C SER A 54 7.30 14.26 6.35
N ARG A 55 6.46 14.36 7.37
CA ARG A 55 5.32 13.45 7.56
C ARG A 55 4.19 13.87 6.63
N LYS A 56 3.62 12.91 5.89
CA LYS A 56 2.41 13.10 5.08
C LYS A 56 1.17 13.00 5.97
N ASP A 57 0.06 13.60 5.56
CA ASP A 57 -1.24 13.40 6.23
C ASP A 57 -1.92 12.08 5.80
N VAL A 58 -1.15 10.99 5.84
CA VAL A 58 -1.58 9.63 5.48
C VAL A 58 -1.16 8.67 6.59
N GLU A 59 -2.16 8.17 7.32
CA GLU A 59 -1.98 7.24 8.43
C GLU A 59 -3.20 6.31 8.53
N GLY A 60 -2.96 5.01 8.64
CA GLY A 60 -4.07 4.05 8.72
C GLY A 60 -3.65 2.61 8.47
N SER A 61 -4.58 1.80 7.99
CA SER A 61 -4.31 0.38 7.66
C SER A 61 -3.83 0.25 6.23
N LEU A 62 -2.80 -0.57 6.01
CA LEU A 62 -2.26 -0.87 4.69
C LEU A 62 -2.77 -2.24 4.24
N PHE A 63 -3.20 -2.30 2.99
CA PHE A 63 -3.64 -3.52 2.31
C PHE A 63 -2.84 -3.69 1.04
N VAL A 64 -2.22 -4.84 0.84
CA VAL A 64 -1.67 -5.21 -0.47
C VAL A 64 -2.71 -6.03 -1.19
N VAL A 65 -3.06 -5.62 -2.39
CA VAL A 65 -4.17 -6.21 -3.15
C VAL A 65 -3.72 -6.74 -4.50
N LYS A 66 -4.42 -7.78 -4.95
CA LYS A 66 -4.38 -8.29 -6.31
C LYS A 66 -5.67 -7.88 -7.02
N ARG A 67 -5.54 -7.40 -8.26
CA ARG A 67 -6.64 -6.85 -9.06
C ARG A 67 -6.89 -7.66 -10.31
N ASN A 68 -8.13 -7.84 -10.74
CA ASN A 68 -8.46 -8.52 -12.00
C ASN A 68 -8.33 -7.61 -13.25
N ALA A 69 -7.81 -6.39 -13.07
CA ALA A 69 -7.47 -5.43 -14.12
C ALA A 69 -6.02 -4.92 -13.94
N GLN A 70 -5.49 -4.21 -14.94
CA GLN A 70 -4.21 -3.52 -14.79
C GLN A 70 -4.37 -2.20 -14.04
N PRO A 71 -3.39 -1.77 -13.23
CA PRO A 71 -2.24 -2.52 -12.71
C PRO A 71 -2.63 -3.71 -11.82
N ARG A 72 -1.97 -4.87 -12.00
CA ARG A 72 -2.33 -6.16 -11.35
C ARG A 72 -2.12 -6.20 -9.84
N PHE A 73 -1.16 -5.44 -9.31
CA PHE A 73 -0.86 -5.38 -7.88
C PHE A 73 -0.72 -3.93 -7.43
N GLN A 74 -1.36 -3.61 -6.32
CA GLN A 74 -1.30 -2.31 -5.68
C GLN A 74 -1.20 -2.49 -4.17
N PHE A 75 -0.73 -1.48 -3.47
CA PHE A 75 -1.07 -1.33 -2.06
C PHE A 75 -1.94 -0.09 -1.85
N ILE A 76 -2.84 -0.21 -0.88
CA ILE A 76 -3.83 0.81 -0.53
C ILE A 76 -3.66 1.10 0.95
N VAL A 77 -3.59 2.38 1.31
CA VAL A 77 -3.67 2.83 2.69
C VAL A 77 -5.01 3.47 2.90
N MET A 78 -5.84 2.82 3.72
CA MET A 78 -7.10 3.40 4.16
C MET A 78 -6.82 4.47 5.21
N ASN A 79 -6.92 5.74 4.80
CA ASN A 79 -6.52 6.86 5.61
C ASN A 79 -7.54 7.10 6.73
N ARG A 80 -7.04 7.34 7.95
CA ARG A 80 -7.83 7.65 9.14
C ARG A 80 -7.82 9.14 9.47
N ARG A 81 -6.95 9.92 8.82
CA ARG A 81 -6.79 11.37 9.04
C ARG A 81 -7.80 12.18 8.24
N ASN A 82 -8.07 11.74 7.02
CA ASN A 82 -9.00 12.35 6.07
C ASN A 82 -9.62 11.25 5.18
N THR A 83 -10.40 11.64 4.17
CA THR A 83 -11.09 10.71 3.27
C THR A 83 -10.23 10.25 2.09
N ASP A 84 -9.01 10.77 1.96
CA ASP A 84 -8.14 10.53 0.82
C ASP A 84 -7.22 9.34 1.11
N ASN A 85 -7.57 8.20 0.52
CA ASN A 85 -6.77 6.98 0.58
C ASN A 85 -5.57 7.11 -0.36
N LEU A 86 -4.43 6.54 0.05
CA LEU A 86 -3.26 6.43 -0.81
C LEU A 86 -3.29 5.09 -1.56
N VAL A 87 -3.04 5.12 -2.86
CA VAL A 87 -2.97 3.94 -3.73
C VAL A 87 -1.69 4.02 -4.53
N GLU A 88 -0.91 2.94 -4.52
CA GLU A 88 0.38 2.87 -5.20
C GLU A 88 0.54 1.55 -5.95
N ASP A 89 1.15 1.63 -7.14
CA ASP A 89 1.36 0.51 -8.05
C ASP A 89 2.66 -0.23 -7.69
N LEU A 90 2.59 -1.57 -7.58
CA LEU A 90 3.73 -2.40 -7.16
C LEU A 90 4.58 -2.95 -8.31
N LEU A 91 4.29 -2.59 -9.56
CA LEU A 91 5.02 -3.08 -10.74
C LEU A 91 5.50 -1.91 -11.60
N GLY A 92 6.46 -2.18 -12.49
CA GLY A 92 7.11 -1.17 -13.32
C GLY A 92 8.38 -0.67 -12.64
N ASP A 93 8.52 0.65 -12.51
CA ASP A 93 9.70 1.31 -11.95
C ASP A 93 9.66 1.37 -10.40
N PHE A 94 8.89 0.49 -9.77
CA PHE A 94 8.77 0.42 -8.31
C PHE A 94 10.02 -0.22 -7.70
N GLU A 95 10.73 0.57 -6.90
CA GLU A 95 11.93 0.15 -6.18
C GLU A 95 11.76 0.45 -4.70
N PHE A 96 12.24 -0.45 -3.84
CA PHE A 96 12.15 -0.26 -2.40
C PHE A 96 13.36 -0.83 -1.66
N GLU A 97 13.60 -0.28 -0.48
CA GLU A 97 14.59 -0.73 0.50
C GLU A 97 13.93 -0.82 1.87
N ILE A 98 14.44 -1.71 2.73
CA ILE A 98 13.96 -1.84 4.10
C ILE A 98 15.01 -1.34 5.10
N GLN A 99 14.55 -0.54 6.04
CA GLN A 99 15.29 -0.18 7.25
C GLN A 99 14.29 -0.25 8.40
N VAL A 100 14.01 -1.47 8.87
CA VAL A 100 12.98 -1.76 9.88
C VAL A 100 13.08 -0.75 11.05
N PRO A 101 11.99 -0.08 11.43
CA PRO A 101 10.58 -0.33 11.06
C PRO A 101 10.08 0.44 9.82
N TYR A 102 10.97 0.87 8.93
CA TYR A 102 10.65 1.63 7.72
C TYR A 102 10.80 0.79 6.45
N LEU A 103 9.85 0.96 5.53
CA LEU A 103 9.95 0.59 4.12
C LEU A 103 10.07 1.86 3.31
N LEU A 104 11.19 2.04 2.63
CA LEU A 104 11.47 3.21 1.78
C LEU A 104 11.23 2.80 0.33
N TYR A 105 10.51 3.61 -0.45
CA TYR A 105 10.25 3.28 -1.85
C TYR A 105 10.26 4.53 -2.73
N ARG A 106 10.49 4.30 -4.03
CA ARG A 106 10.31 5.30 -5.08
C ARG A 106 9.11 4.92 -5.92
N ASN A 107 8.19 5.86 -6.13
CA ASN A 107 7.01 5.64 -6.97
C ASN A 107 7.25 6.06 -8.43
N ALA A 108 6.25 5.84 -9.29
CA ALA A 108 6.32 6.20 -10.71
C ALA A 108 6.49 7.72 -10.96
N ALA A 109 6.08 8.56 -10.00
CA ALA A 109 6.30 10.02 -10.03
C ALA A 109 7.72 10.41 -9.58
N GLN A 110 8.61 9.43 -9.32
CA GLN A 110 9.98 9.62 -8.82
C GLN A 110 10.06 10.20 -7.39
N GLU A 111 8.94 10.22 -6.67
CA GLU A 111 8.89 10.64 -5.28
C GLU A 111 9.50 9.57 -4.38
N VAL A 112 10.34 9.99 -3.43
CA VAL A 112 10.91 9.11 -2.42
C VAL A 112 10.02 9.17 -1.19
N ASN A 113 9.46 8.02 -0.83
CA ASN A 113 8.49 7.88 0.25
C ASN A 113 9.01 6.89 1.29
N GLY A 114 8.55 7.06 2.53
CA GLY A 114 8.86 6.18 3.65
C GLY A 114 7.58 5.76 4.36
N ILE A 115 7.44 4.47 4.61
CA ILE A 115 6.32 3.90 5.36
C ILE A 115 6.87 3.43 6.69
N TRP A 116 6.45 4.07 7.77
CA TRP A 116 6.70 3.56 9.11
C TRP A 116 5.61 2.59 9.51
N PHE A 117 5.99 1.41 10.02
CA PHE A 117 5.08 0.41 10.52
C PHE A 117 5.05 0.42 12.05
N TYR A 118 3.85 0.42 12.63
CA TYR A 118 3.71 0.28 14.09
C TYR A 118 4.24 -1.09 14.57
N ASN A 119 4.02 -2.13 13.78
CA ASN A 119 4.54 -3.47 14.04
C ASN A 119 5.68 -3.79 13.05
N ALA A 120 6.91 -3.87 13.57
CA ALA A 120 8.10 -4.18 12.77
C ALA A 120 7.98 -5.50 12.00
N ARG A 121 7.27 -6.49 12.54
CA ARG A 121 7.04 -7.77 11.85
C ARG A 121 6.16 -7.61 10.60
N GLU A 122 5.15 -6.75 10.66
CA GLU A 122 4.31 -6.44 9.49
C GLU A 122 5.14 -5.76 8.39
N CYS A 123 6.12 -4.92 8.76
CA CYS A 123 7.06 -4.32 7.81
C CYS A 123 7.82 -5.40 7.03
N GLU A 124 8.37 -6.38 7.73
CA GLU A 124 9.13 -7.48 7.13
C GLU A 124 8.23 -8.38 6.26
N GLU A 125 7.03 -8.73 6.73
CA GLU A 125 6.09 -9.56 5.97
C GLU A 125 5.61 -8.87 4.68
N VAL A 126 5.35 -7.56 4.73
CA VAL A 126 5.00 -6.75 3.54
C VAL A 126 6.18 -6.67 2.57
N ALA A 127 7.39 -6.38 3.06
CA ALA A 127 8.59 -6.33 2.23
C ALA A 127 8.89 -7.67 1.54
N ASN A 128 8.74 -8.78 2.27
CA ASN A 128 8.89 -10.12 1.71
C ASN A 128 7.87 -10.41 0.60
N LEU A 129 6.62 -9.95 0.76
CA LEU A 129 5.61 -10.04 -0.29
C LEU A 129 5.99 -9.20 -1.51
N PHE A 130 6.44 -7.95 -1.32
CA PHE A 130 6.88 -7.07 -2.42
C PHE A 130 8.01 -7.73 -3.22
N SER A 131 9.04 -8.23 -2.54
CA SER A 131 10.14 -8.98 -3.17
C SER A 131 9.66 -10.16 -4.01
N ARG A 132 8.69 -10.94 -3.49
CA ARG A 132 8.11 -12.09 -4.21
C ARG A 132 7.34 -11.65 -5.45
N ILE A 133 6.55 -10.58 -5.36
CA ILE A 133 5.79 -10.04 -6.50
C ILE A 133 6.77 -9.50 -7.55
N LEU A 134 7.70 -8.61 -7.19
CA LEU A 134 8.66 -8.04 -8.14
C LEU A 134 9.51 -9.12 -8.82
N SER A 135 10.00 -10.09 -8.06
CA SER A 135 10.79 -11.21 -8.61
C SER A 135 9.97 -12.05 -9.61
N ALA A 136 8.72 -12.37 -9.30
CA ALA A 136 7.86 -13.17 -10.18
C ALA A 136 7.46 -12.44 -11.48
N TYR A 137 7.36 -11.11 -11.45
CA TYR A 137 6.85 -10.30 -12.58
C TYR A 137 7.93 -9.48 -13.31
N SER A 138 9.18 -9.44 -12.82
CA SER A 138 10.33 -8.79 -13.49
C SER A 138 10.70 -9.38 -14.86
N LYS A 139 10.30 -10.62 -15.15
CA LYS A 139 10.65 -11.34 -16.39
C LYS A 139 9.63 -11.19 -17.52
N VAL A 140 8.55 -10.44 -17.31
CA VAL A 140 7.54 -10.20 -18.34
C VAL A 140 7.87 -8.90 -19.07
N PRO A 141 8.17 -8.91 -20.39
CA PRO A 141 8.41 -7.67 -21.12
C PRO A 141 7.19 -6.76 -21.00
N GLN A 142 7.35 -5.60 -20.35
CA GLN A 142 6.34 -4.56 -20.40
C GLN A 142 6.24 -4.12 -21.86
N LYS A 143 5.07 -4.29 -22.49
CA LYS A 143 4.82 -3.73 -23.82
C LYS A 143 5.10 -2.23 -23.74
N SER A 144 6.12 -1.82 -24.49
CA SER A 144 6.61 -0.44 -24.56
C SER A 144 5.44 0.54 -24.78
N LYS A 145 5.37 1.56 -23.93
CA LYS A 145 4.53 2.74 -24.15
C LYS A 145 4.93 3.32 -25.51
N VAL A 146 4.08 3.17 -26.53
CA VAL A 146 4.27 3.81 -27.83
C VAL A 146 4.25 5.32 -27.62
N PRO A 147 5.25 6.09 -28.07
CA PRO A 147 5.23 7.55 -27.95
C PRO A 147 4.03 8.12 -28.69
N PRO A 148 3.39 9.20 -28.21
CA PRO A 148 2.31 9.82 -28.93
C PRO A 148 2.82 10.32 -30.29
N ALA A 149 2.17 9.85 -31.36
CA ALA A 149 2.45 10.32 -32.70
C ALA A 149 2.17 11.82 -32.76
N LYS A 150 3.22 12.61 -33.06
CA LYS A 150 3.09 14.02 -33.38
C LYS A 150 2.18 14.14 -34.60
N ARG A 151 1.02 14.81 -34.45
CA ARG A 151 0.23 15.37 -35.54
C ARG A 151 0.58 16.84 -35.69
#